data_AF-A0A238UQR4-F1
#
_entry.id   AF-A0A238UQR4-F1
#
_cell.length_a   1.000
_cell.length_b   1.000
_cell.length_c   1.000
_cell.angle_alpha   90.00
_cell.angle_beta   90.00
_cell.angle_gamma   90.00
#
_symmetry.space_group_name_H-M   'P 1'
#
loop_
_entity.id
_entity.type
_entity.pdbx_description
1 polymer ?
#
loop_
_entity_poly.entity_id
_entity_poly.type
_entity_poly.pdbx_seq_one_letter_code
_entity_poly.pdbx_strand_id
1 'polypeptide(L)'
;MTTTPAESTSAADCASAPAAPSPCGGSGCGGDTCFSRTARAPRAGEPRPTVTEVPDPREDERIHWLVADSIWWGGRLRKGAALRIGVDGLAKPVPADLAPAEGCRRLPGTLLPGLVDAHVHSALVDLATVRAGGIAGVWDLGGVPRDLQELAAQAGRSGQPTAKLPRIRYAGPFLIAPGGYPSDRAWAAAGSWREITSAADAGVAVAEAWSAGATLIKVTAHAGGPLLPQPTLRALVQAAHASALEVVVHAEGPGTVTAAFEAGADLLAHTPWTEPLPDNLVRACAARMTWISTLDIHGWGDPDPALAVALDNLRRFVGHGGKVRYGTDLGNGPLPPGINVRELRGLRSAGLTPDEILLSMTETDSPAISWIPGGVDLSPDGFADVLATARVLDDPAQPCLS
;
A
#
# COMPACT_ATOMS: atom_id res chain seq x y z
N MET A 1 14.39 -9.35 -63.59
CA MET A 1 15.63 -10.07 -63.96
C MET A 1 16.56 -10.01 -62.78
N THR A 2 16.93 -11.21 -62.34
CA THR A 2 17.82 -11.59 -61.25
C THR A 2 19.22 -11.00 -61.38
N THR A 3 19.83 -10.61 -60.25
CA THR A 3 21.22 -10.98 -59.88
C THR A 3 21.58 -10.39 -58.51
N THR A 4 21.75 -11.26 -57.53
CA THR A 4 22.71 -11.12 -56.41
C THR A 4 24.14 -11.13 -56.96
N PRO A 5 25.12 -10.58 -56.23
CA PRO A 5 26.08 -11.48 -55.59
C PRO A 5 26.64 -11.04 -54.22
N ALA A 6 26.85 -12.07 -53.39
CA ALA A 6 28.02 -12.43 -52.59
C ALA A 6 28.76 -11.43 -51.67
N GLU A 7 28.93 -11.93 -50.46
CA GLU A 7 29.72 -11.52 -49.31
C GLU A 7 31.23 -11.38 -49.58
N SER A 8 31.89 -10.51 -48.82
CA SER A 8 33.30 -10.69 -48.45
C SER A 8 33.50 -10.31 -46.98
N THR A 9 34.27 -11.16 -46.32
CA THR A 9 34.53 -11.26 -44.89
C THR A 9 35.70 -10.37 -44.46
N SER A 10 35.62 -9.81 -43.25
CA SER A 10 36.80 -9.38 -42.47
C SER A 10 36.53 -9.64 -41.00
N ALA A 11 37.46 -10.35 -40.36
CA ALA A 11 37.41 -10.88 -39.01
C ALA A 11 38.09 -9.95 -37.98
N ALA A 12 37.91 -10.35 -36.70
CA ALA A 12 38.51 -9.84 -35.45
C ALA A 12 37.84 -8.55 -34.91
N ASP A 13 37.29 -8.47 -33.70
CA ASP A 13 37.75 -9.03 -32.43
C ASP A 13 36.63 -9.63 -31.56
N CYS A 14 36.85 -10.83 -31.03
CA CYS A 14 36.07 -11.44 -29.97
C CYS A 14 36.64 -11.02 -28.61
N ALA A 15 35.89 -10.23 -27.84
CA ALA A 15 36.11 -10.09 -26.40
C ALA A 15 35.19 -11.07 -25.66
N SER A 16 35.84 -11.98 -24.92
CA SER A 16 35.31 -13.10 -24.16
C SER A 16 34.29 -12.72 -23.07
N ALA A 17 33.15 -13.42 -23.07
CA ALA A 17 32.19 -13.47 -21.97
C ALA A 17 32.73 -14.28 -20.76
N PRO A 18 32.39 -13.92 -19.51
CA PRO A 18 32.81 -14.68 -18.34
C PRO A 18 32.00 -15.97 -18.17
N ALA A 19 32.71 -17.05 -17.81
CA ALA A 19 32.20 -18.41 -17.66
C ALA A 19 31.20 -18.56 -16.49
N ALA A 20 30.19 -19.40 -16.72
CA ALA A 20 29.25 -19.87 -15.70
C ALA A 20 29.90 -20.90 -14.76
N PRO A 21 29.62 -20.90 -13.45
CA PRO A 21 30.14 -21.91 -12.53
C PRO A 21 29.34 -23.22 -12.63
N SER A 22 30.06 -24.36 -12.73
CA SER A 22 29.51 -25.71 -12.63
C SER A 22 29.17 -26.10 -11.18
N PRO A 23 28.19 -26.99 -10.95
CA PRO A 23 27.72 -27.34 -9.61
C PRO A 23 28.55 -28.47 -8.98
N CYS A 24 28.97 -28.29 -7.72
CA CYS A 24 29.45 -29.41 -6.91
C CYS A 24 28.25 -30.07 -6.22
N GLY A 25 27.92 -31.29 -6.66
CA GLY A 25 27.07 -32.20 -5.91
C GLY A 25 27.85 -32.85 -4.77
N GLY A 26 27.20 -32.98 -3.62
CA GLY A 26 27.72 -33.71 -2.46
C GLY A 26 26.67 -33.73 -1.34
N SER A 27 25.97 -34.86 -1.23
CA SER A 27 24.96 -35.13 -0.20
C SER A 27 25.58 -35.27 1.19
N GLY A 28 24.87 -34.74 2.20
CA GLY A 28 24.98 -35.17 3.59
C GLY A 28 25.72 -34.22 4.52
N CYS A 29 24.95 -33.38 5.24
CA CYS A 29 25.10 -33.02 6.66
C CYS A 29 24.02 -31.98 6.99
N GLY A 30 23.17 -32.28 7.95
CA GLY A 30 22.12 -31.39 8.43
C GLY A 30 22.62 -30.35 9.44
N GLY A 31 21.76 -29.37 9.71
CA GLY A 31 21.85 -28.50 10.89
C GLY A 31 22.83 -27.32 10.77
N ASP A 32 22.32 -26.15 11.14
CA ASP A 32 23.05 -24.96 11.60
C ASP A 32 23.73 -24.03 10.56
N THR A 33 23.04 -22.89 10.37
CA THR A 33 23.57 -21.53 10.19
C THR A 33 24.91 -21.34 9.48
N CYS A 34 24.88 -20.80 8.26
CA CYS A 34 26.07 -20.26 7.60
C CYS A 34 25.92 -18.76 7.29
N PHE A 35 26.21 -17.93 8.29
CA PHE A 35 26.81 -16.60 8.07
C PHE A 35 28.32 -16.80 8.11
N SER A 36 28.96 -17.11 6.98
CA SER A 36 30.42 -17.15 6.90
C SER A 36 30.95 -15.74 6.64
N ARG A 37 31.42 -15.12 7.73
CA ARG A 37 32.17 -13.87 7.75
C ARG A 37 33.48 -14.02 6.98
N THR A 38 33.75 -13.10 6.06
CA THR A 38 35.12 -12.77 5.62
C THR A 38 35.85 -12.06 6.75
N ALA A 39 36.31 -12.80 7.76
CA ALA A 39 37.18 -12.27 8.80
C ALA A 39 38.59 -12.86 8.64
N ARG A 40 39.54 -12.00 8.30
CA ARG A 40 40.99 -12.28 8.30
C ARG A 40 41.40 -12.78 9.69
N ALA A 41 42.19 -13.86 9.75
CA ALA A 41 42.76 -14.33 11.02
C ALA A 41 43.68 -13.25 11.61
N PRO A 42 43.52 -12.86 12.90
CA PRO A 42 44.34 -11.82 13.51
C PRO A 42 45.80 -12.30 13.68
N ARG A 43 46.76 -11.38 13.50
CA ARG A 43 48.18 -11.70 13.72
C ARG A 43 48.51 -11.71 15.22
N ALA A 44 49.51 -12.50 15.61
CA ALA A 44 49.98 -12.57 17.00
C ALA A 44 50.39 -11.16 17.49
N GLY A 45 49.66 -10.63 18.47
CA GLY A 45 49.87 -9.30 19.05
C GLY A 45 48.81 -8.24 18.70
N GLU A 46 47.87 -8.52 17.79
CA GLU A 46 46.70 -7.65 17.59
C GLU A 46 45.69 -7.87 18.74
N PRO A 47 45.20 -6.81 19.42
CA PRO A 47 44.11 -6.97 20.37
C PRO A 47 42.91 -7.58 19.65
N ARG A 48 42.38 -8.69 20.17
CA ARG A 48 41.12 -9.26 19.66
C ARG A 48 40.07 -8.13 19.71
N PRO A 49 39.26 -7.95 18.65
CA PRO A 49 38.12 -7.05 18.76
C PRO A 49 37.31 -7.53 19.95
N THR A 50 37.21 -6.69 20.98
CA THR A 50 36.27 -6.88 22.07
C THR A 50 34.92 -7.06 21.42
N VAL A 51 34.30 -8.23 21.64
CA VAL A 51 32.88 -8.41 21.36
C VAL A 51 32.21 -7.33 22.20
N THR A 52 31.83 -6.21 21.58
CA THR A 52 30.91 -5.28 22.20
C THR A 52 29.68 -6.12 22.48
N GLU A 53 29.39 -6.39 23.76
CA GLU A 53 28.14 -7.00 24.17
C GLU A 53 27.04 -6.19 23.48
N VAL A 54 26.27 -6.84 22.62
CA VAL A 54 25.05 -6.23 22.09
C VAL A 54 24.16 -6.09 23.33
N PRO A 55 23.80 -4.86 23.75
CA PRO A 55 23.00 -4.66 24.95
C PRO A 55 21.74 -5.52 24.87
N ASP A 56 21.34 -6.12 25.98
CA ASP A 56 20.12 -6.91 26.04
C ASP A 56 18.94 -6.00 25.64
N PRO A 57 18.19 -6.31 24.57
CA PRO A 57 17.07 -5.46 24.15
C PRO A 57 15.94 -5.39 25.19
N ARG A 58 15.98 -6.21 26.24
CA ARG A 58 15.09 -6.13 27.40
C ARG A 58 15.47 -5.01 28.38
N GLU A 59 16.71 -4.53 28.34
CA GLU A 59 17.24 -3.49 29.21
C GLU A 59 17.29 -2.11 28.52
N ASP A 60 17.04 -2.05 27.21
CA ASP A 60 16.98 -0.78 26.46
C ASP A 60 15.58 -0.16 26.57
N GLU A 61 15.44 0.87 27.40
CA GLU A 61 14.18 1.59 27.65
C GLU A 61 13.56 2.23 26.39
N ARG A 62 14.30 2.31 25.28
CA ARG A 62 13.81 2.80 23.99
C ARG A 62 13.12 1.72 23.16
N ILE A 63 13.19 0.46 23.58
CA ILE A 63 12.49 -0.67 22.96
C ILE A 63 11.21 -0.92 23.75
N HIS A 64 10.07 -0.88 23.06
CA HIS A 64 8.77 -1.11 23.68
C HIS A 64 8.26 -2.53 23.39
N TRP A 65 7.54 -3.09 24.36
CA TRP A 65 7.03 -4.45 24.30
C TRP A 65 5.53 -4.47 24.54
N LEU A 66 4.77 -4.99 23.58
CA LEU A 66 3.34 -5.26 23.73
C LEU A 66 3.10 -6.77 23.78
N VAL A 67 2.24 -7.21 24.67
CA VAL A 67 1.78 -8.59 24.74
C VAL A 67 0.27 -8.60 24.60
N ALA A 68 -0.26 -9.48 23.75
CA ALA A 68 -1.69 -9.66 23.59
C ALA A 68 -2.08 -11.14 23.46
N ASP A 69 -3.36 -11.45 23.55
CA ASP A 69 -3.86 -12.84 23.41
C ASP A 69 -3.46 -13.42 22.04
N SER A 70 -3.40 -12.55 21.03
CA SER A 70 -2.87 -12.89 19.71
C SER A 70 -2.27 -11.70 18.96
N ILE A 71 -1.43 -11.99 17.98
CA ILE A 71 -0.84 -11.00 17.06
C ILE A 71 -1.06 -11.49 15.63
N TRP A 72 -1.76 -10.71 14.83
CA TRP A 72 -1.83 -10.91 13.39
C TRP A 72 -0.76 -10.07 12.70
N TRP A 73 0.14 -10.69 11.94
CA TRP A 73 1.21 -9.97 11.24
C TRP A 73 1.67 -10.70 10.00
N GLY A 74 1.71 -10.00 8.87
CA GLY A 74 2.17 -10.54 7.58
C GLY A 74 1.37 -11.76 7.13
N GLY A 75 0.03 -11.71 7.23
CA GLY A 75 -0.86 -12.80 6.79
C GLY A 75 -0.89 -14.00 7.72
N ARG A 76 -0.51 -13.84 9.00
CA ARG A 76 -0.51 -14.94 9.98
C ARG A 76 -0.92 -14.47 11.37
N LEU A 77 -1.92 -15.15 11.94
CA LEU A 77 -2.30 -15.02 13.33
C LEU A 77 -1.43 -15.92 14.23
N ARG A 78 -0.86 -15.35 15.29
CA ARG A 78 0.01 -16.05 16.26
C ARG A 78 -0.55 -15.90 17.66
N LYS A 79 -0.57 -16.98 18.44
CA LYS A 79 -0.79 -16.96 19.89
C LYS A 79 0.55 -17.19 20.59
N GLY A 80 0.70 -16.71 21.83
CA GLY A 80 1.97 -16.84 22.58
C GLY A 80 3.11 -16.02 21.96
N ALA A 81 2.79 -14.87 21.36
CA ALA A 81 3.76 -13.95 20.78
C ALA A 81 3.68 -12.58 21.49
N ALA A 82 4.80 -11.86 21.49
CA ALA A 82 4.90 -10.45 21.87
C ALA A 82 5.25 -9.61 20.63
N LEU A 83 4.88 -8.34 20.63
CA LEU A 83 5.26 -7.37 19.63
C LEU A 83 6.40 -6.52 20.20
N ARG A 84 7.59 -6.68 19.62
CA ARG A 84 8.76 -5.85 19.95
C ARG A 84 8.79 -4.65 19.00
N ILE A 85 8.82 -3.45 19.55
CA ILE A 85 8.90 -2.20 18.81
C ILE A 85 10.31 -1.65 18.98
N GLY A 86 11.05 -1.58 17.87
CA GLY A 86 12.43 -1.08 17.87
C GLY A 86 12.52 0.44 18.05
N VAL A 87 13.75 0.93 18.20
CA VAL A 87 14.06 2.37 18.27
C VAL A 87 13.70 3.13 16.99
N ASP A 88 13.56 2.40 15.88
CA ASP A 88 13.09 2.86 14.57
C ASP A 88 11.55 2.93 14.48
N GLY A 89 10.84 2.51 15.54
CA GLY A 89 9.39 2.40 15.58
C GLY A 89 8.84 1.17 14.85
N LEU A 90 9.70 0.31 14.29
CA LEU A 90 9.26 -0.88 13.57
C LEU A 90 8.88 -1.99 14.53
N ALA A 91 7.67 -2.50 14.35
CA ALA A 91 7.10 -3.55 15.16
C ALA A 91 7.36 -4.93 14.54
N LYS A 92 7.85 -5.88 15.36
CA LYS A 92 8.12 -7.26 14.95
C LYS A 92 7.54 -8.26 15.95
N PRO A 93 6.72 -9.22 15.50
CA PRO A 93 6.30 -10.32 16.35
C PRO A 93 7.48 -11.22 16.71
N VAL A 94 7.58 -11.56 17.98
CA VAL A 94 8.59 -12.47 18.55
C VAL A 94 7.92 -13.43 19.54
N PRO A 95 8.54 -14.57 19.90
CA PRO A 95 8.06 -15.41 20.98
C PRO A 95 7.80 -14.62 22.28
N ALA A 96 6.71 -14.90 22.98
CA ALA A 96 6.29 -14.12 24.15
C ALA A 96 7.25 -14.23 25.35
N ASP A 97 8.04 -15.30 25.45
CA ASP A 97 9.06 -15.52 26.47
C ASP A 97 10.29 -14.62 26.30
N LEU A 98 10.45 -13.96 25.14
CA LEU A 98 11.47 -12.93 24.94
C LEU A 98 11.07 -11.57 25.51
N ALA A 99 9.78 -11.35 25.82
CA ALA A 99 9.34 -10.12 26.44
C ALA A 99 9.77 -10.05 27.91
N PRO A 100 10.19 -8.87 28.40
CA PRO A 100 10.57 -8.71 29.80
C PRO A 100 9.36 -8.93 30.72
N ALA A 101 9.62 -9.44 31.92
CA ALA A 101 8.58 -9.70 32.92
C ALA A 101 7.88 -8.42 33.39
N GLU A 102 8.66 -7.34 33.54
CA GLU A 102 8.22 -5.98 33.84
C GLU A 102 8.47 -5.06 32.63
N GLY A 103 7.79 -3.91 32.55
CA GLY A 103 7.97 -2.95 31.45
C GLY A 103 7.29 -3.33 30.12
N CYS A 104 6.48 -4.40 30.08
CA CYS A 104 5.64 -4.73 28.94
C CYS A 104 4.17 -4.29 29.16
N ARG A 105 3.56 -3.72 28.11
CA ARG A 105 2.12 -3.41 28.12
C ARG A 105 1.34 -4.65 27.68
N ARG A 106 0.36 -5.07 28.49
CA ARG A 106 -0.49 -6.23 28.20
C ARG A 106 -1.89 -5.77 27.77
N LEU A 107 -2.37 -6.26 26.64
CA LEU A 107 -3.66 -5.91 26.04
C LEU A 107 -4.46 -7.19 25.75
N PRO A 108 -5.71 -7.32 26.19
CA PRO A 108 -6.55 -8.44 25.73
C PRO A 108 -6.81 -8.32 24.22
N GLY A 109 -7.12 -9.42 23.53
CA GLY A 109 -7.49 -9.41 22.11
C GLY A 109 -6.32 -9.52 21.13
N THR A 110 -6.40 -8.83 20.00
CA THR A 110 -5.46 -8.99 18.88
C THR A 110 -4.75 -7.70 18.50
N LEU A 111 -3.43 -7.75 18.36
CA LEU A 111 -2.63 -6.68 17.75
C LEU A 111 -2.35 -6.97 16.27
N LEU A 112 -2.29 -5.92 15.47
CA LEU A 112 -2.03 -5.97 14.03
C LEU A 112 -1.38 -4.68 13.54
N PRO A 113 -0.76 -4.64 12.34
CA PRO A 113 -0.28 -3.40 11.77
C PRO A 113 -1.44 -2.39 11.66
N GLY A 114 -1.12 -1.11 11.75
CA GLY A 114 -2.09 -0.04 11.61
C GLY A 114 -2.87 -0.16 10.31
N LEU A 115 -4.20 -0.16 10.42
CA LEU A 115 -5.10 -0.30 9.27
C LEU A 115 -5.10 0.95 8.39
N VAL A 116 -5.16 0.76 7.08
CA VAL A 116 -5.04 1.81 6.07
C VAL A 116 -6.26 1.80 5.15
N ASP A 117 -6.80 3.00 4.89
CA ASP A 117 -7.73 3.24 3.79
C ASP A 117 -6.99 3.84 2.59
N ALA A 118 -6.92 3.12 1.48
CA ALA A 118 -6.13 3.51 0.31
C ALA A 118 -6.86 4.48 -0.64
N HIS A 119 -8.08 4.94 -0.33
CA HIS A 119 -8.79 5.91 -1.15
C HIS A 119 -9.65 6.84 -0.30
N VAL A 120 -9.11 8.01 0.00
CA VAL A 120 -9.77 9.06 0.80
C VAL A 120 -9.57 10.42 0.13
N HIS A 121 -10.48 11.35 0.40
CA HIS A 121 -10.33 12.78 0.13
C HIS A 121 -10.28 13.55 1.46
N SER A 122 -9.07 13.67 2.00
CA SER A 122 -8.76 14.09 3.37
C SER A 122 -9.29 15.48 3.70
N ALA A 123 -9.32 16.38 2.72
CA ALA A 123 -9.85 17.74 2.89
C ALA A 123 -11.38 17.79 3.07
N LEU A 124 -12.09 16.71 2.74
CA LEU A 124 -13.55 16.64 2.76
C LEU A 124 -14.11 15.92 3.99
N VAL A 125 -13.24 15.47 4.91
CA VAL A 125 -13.62 14.54 5.99
C VAL A 125 -13.03 14.97 7.33
N ASP A 126 -13.68 14.58 8.43
CA ASP A 126 -13.10 14.71 9.76
C ASP A 126 -12.13 13.55 10.03
N LEU A 127 -10.86 13.78 9.72
CA LEU A 127 -9.77 12.82 9.90
C LEU A 127 -9.60 12.36 11.35
N ALA A 128 -9.95 13.18 12.35
CA ALA A 128 -9.86 12.74 13.74
C ALA A 128 -10.89 11.65 14.05
N THR A 129 -12.11 11.79 13.53
CA THR A 129 -13.13 10.74 13.62
C THR A 129 -12.73 9.50 12.81
N VAL A 130 -12.13 9.66 11.63
CA VAL A 130 -11.60 8.53 10.84
C VAL A 130 -10.57 7.72 11.62
N ARG A 131 -9.64 8.41 12.31
CA ARG A 131 -8.67 7.76 13.19
C ARG A 131 -9.33 7.05 14.37
N ALA A 132 -10.26 7.73 15.05
CA ALA A 132 -11.01 7.14 16.16
C ALA A 132 -11.81 5.90 15.74
N GLY A 133 -12.22 5.84 14.46
CA GLY A 133 -12.85 4.69 13.80
C GLY A 133 -11.89 3.56 13.38
N GLY A 134 -10.64 3.58 13.84
CA GLY A 134 -9.69 2.46 13.70
C GLY A 134 -8.71 2.56 12.53
N ILE A 135 -8.81 3.59 11.70
CA ILE A 135 -7.92 3.81 10.56
C ILE A 135 -6.65 4.55 11.00
N ALA A 136 -5.50 3.89 10.92
CA ALA A 136 -4.21 4.43 11.31
C ALA A 136 -3.50 5.24 10.21
N GLY A 137 -3.85 4.99 8.94
CA GLY A 137 -3.29 5.70 7.79
C GLY A 137 -4.31 5.83 6.66
N VAL A 138 -4.14 6.86 5.83
CA VAL A 138 -4.98 7.09 4.65
C VAL A 138 -4.10 7.41 3.43
N TRP A 139 -4.55 7.00 2.26
CA TRP A 139 -4.02 7.50 0.99
C TRP A 139 -5.01 8.50 0.39
N ASP A 140 -4.57 9.76 0.33
CA ASP A 140 -5.33 10.81 -0.33
C ASP A 140 -5.12 10.76 -1.85
N LEU A 141 -6.19 10.54 -2.60
CA LEU A 141 -6.13 10.38 -4.05
C LEU A 141 -6.62 11.59 -4.85
N GLY A 142 -6.61 12.79 -4.25
CA GLY A 142 -6.85 14.02 -4.97
C GLY A 142 -7.28 15.17 -4.07
N GLY A 143 -6.53 16.26 -4.11
CA GLY A 143 -6.83 17.48 -3.36
C GLY A 143 -5.88 18.62 -3.71
N VAL A 144 -6.08 19.77 -3.06
CA VAL A 144 -5.20 20.94 -3.23
C VAL A 144 -3.85 20.64 -2.58
N PRO A 145 -2.71 20.70 -3.31
CA PRO A 145 -1.42 20.23 -2.81
C PRO A 145 -0.98 20.87 -1.49
N ARG A 146 -1.20 22.17 -1.33
CA ARG A 146 -0.86 22.90 -0.11
C ARG A 146 -1.65 22.40 1.10
N ASP A 147 -2.96 22.20 0.95
CA ASP A 147 -3.82 21.75 2.04
C ASP A 147 -3.43 20.33 2.48
N LEU A 148 -3.13 19.46 1.51
CA LEU A 148 -2.62 18.11 1.78
C LEU A 148 -1.27 18.11 2.49
N GLN A 149 -0.35 18.99 2.08
CA GLN A 149 0.93 19.17 2.75
C GLN A 149 0.75 19.65 4.20
N GLU A 150 -0.15 20.60 4.44
CA GLU A 150 -0.46 21.11 5.78
C GLU A 150 -1.09 20.01 6.67
N LEU A 151 -2.04 19.24 6.14
CA LEU A 151 -2.66 18.09 6.82
C LEU A 151 -1.63 16.99 7.13
N ALA A 152 -0.81 16.62 6.16
CA ALA A 152 0.25 15.62 6.35
C ALA A 152 1.28 16.08 7.38
N ALA A 153 1.65 17.37 7.39
CA ALA A 153 2.53 17.94 8.40
C ALA A 153 1.87 17.96 9.80
N GLN A 154 0.55 18.15 9.91
CA GLN A 154 -0.17 18.01 11.17
C GLN A 154 -0.17 16.55 11.65
N ALA A 155 -0.40 15.60 10.74
CA ALA A 155 -0.35 14.17 11.02
C ALA A 155 1.08 13.65 11.28
N GLY A 156 2.12 14.32 10.78
CA GLY A 156 3.54 13.94 10.94
C GLY A 156 4.24 14.62 12.13
N ARG A 157 3.75 15.77 12.60
CA ARG A 157 4.21 16.44 13.83
C ARG A 157 3.96 15.61 15.10
N SER A 158 3.33 14.45 14.95
CA SER A 158 2.97 13.53 16.02
C SER A 158 3.96 12.38 16.21
N GLY A 159 5.26 12.67 16.24
CA GLY A 159 6.21 11.90 17.08
C GLY A 159 5.91 12.03 18.59
N GLN A 160 4.65 12.35 18.92
CA GLN A 160 4.06 12.59 20.21
C GLN A 160 2.97 11.52 20.38
N PRO A 161 2.88 10.83 21.52
CA PRO A 161 1.91 9.78 21.83
C PRO A 161 0.40 10.10 21.70
N THR A 162 0.05 11.26 21.14
CA THR A 162 -1.31 11.83 21.10
C THR A 162 -1.74 12.24 19.69
N ALA A 163 -1.10 11.69 18.65
CA ALA A 163 -1.47 11.90 17.25
C ALA A 163 -2.98 11.74 17.05
N LYS A 164 -3.70 12.83 16.73
CA LYS A 164 -5.16 12.77 16.55
C LYS A 164 -5.58 12.44 15.13
N LEU A 165 -4.64 12.42 14.18
CA LEU A 165 -4.91 12.22 12.76
C LEU A 165 -4.27 10.92 12.26
N PRO A 166 -4.85 10.23 11.27
CA PRO A 166 -4.19 9.13 10.60
C PRO A 166 -2.97 9.66 9.86
N ARG A 167 -1.95 8.82 9.65
CA ARG A 167 -0.85 9.18 8.73
C ARG A 167 -1.40 9.41 7.34
N ILE A 168 -0.90 10.41 6.63
CA ILE A 168 -1.39 10.75 5.29
C ILE A 168 -0.29 10.51 4.27
N ARG A 169 -0.53 9.55 3.39
CA ARG A 169 0.15 9.41 2.09
C ARG A 169 -0.73 10.15 1.07
N TYR A 170 -0.19 10.92 0.12
CA TYR A 170 -1.05 11.71 -0.78
C TYR A 170 -0.50 11.87 -2.20
N ALA A 171 -1.43 11.99 -3.15
CA ALA A 171 -1.16 12.11 -4.58
C ALA A 171 -0.95 13.55 -5.08
N GLY A 172 -1.47 14.54 -4.34
CA GLY A 172 -1.54 15.92 -4.81
C GLY A 172 -2.78 16.16 -5.68
N PRO A 173 -2.67 16.94 -6.78
CA PRO A 173 -3.83 17.25 -7.60
C PRO A 173 -4.19 16.07 -8.52
N PHE A 174 -5.45 16.00 -8.97
CA PHE A 174 -5.82 15.17 -10.11
C PHE A 174 -5.06 15.66 -11.36
N LEU A 175 -4.26 14.81 -11.99
CA LEU A 175 -3.67 15.12 -13.30
C LEU A 175 -4.66 14.73 -14.39
N ILE A 176 -5.08 15.71 -15.20
CA ILE A 176 -6.24 15.56 -16.08
C ILE A 176 -5.95 16.07 -17.50
N ALA A 177 -6.76 15.65 -18.47
CA ALA A 177 -6.80 16.35 -19.76
C ALA A 177 -7.43 17.74 -19.60
N PRO A 178 -7.16 18.70 -20.51
CA PRO A 178 -7.85 19.99 -20.48
C PRO A 178 -9.37 19.83 -20.50
N GLY A 179 -10.06 20.41 -19.51
CA GLY A 179 -11.50 20.24 -19.28
C GLY A 179 -11.93 18.83 -18.85
N GLY A 180 -11.01 17.96 -18.46
CA GLY A 180 -11.28 16.60 -18.00
C GLY A 180 -11.88 16.55 -16.60
N TYR A 181 -12.36 15.36 -16.20
CA TYR A 181 -12.84 15.12 -14.84
C TYR A 181 -11.69 15.27 -13.81
N PRO A 182 -11.89 15.94 -12.65
CA PRO A 182 -13.14 16.49 -12.15
C PRO A 182 -13.28 18.03 -12.31
N SER A 183 -12.57 18.66 -13.26
CA SER A 183 -12.53 20.14 -13.38
C SER A 183 -13.90 20.81 -13.58
N ASP A 184 -14.90 20.04 -14.03
CA ASP A 184 -16.27 20.46 -14.27
C ASP A 184 -17.23 20.12 -13.10
N ARG A 185 -16.70 19.60 -11.98
CA ARG A 185 -17.49 19.20 -10.82
C ARG A 185 -17.49 20.29 -9.75
N ALA A 186 -18.67 20.65 -9.26
CA ALA A 186 -18.83 21.70 -8.25
C ALA A 186 -18.18 21.36 -6.89
N TRP A 187 -17.96 20.09 -6.58
CA TRP A 187 -17.28 19.66 -5.37
C TRP A 187 -15.75 19.75 -5.47
N ALA A 188 -15.20 19.82 -6.69
CA ALA A 188 -13.77 19.91 -6.88
C ALA A 188 -13.31 21.34 -6.57
N ALA A 189 -12.51 21.49 -5.52
CA ALA A 189 -11.96 22.77 -5.14
C ALA A 189 -10.98 23.28 -6.21
N ALA A 190 -10.96 24.58 -6.47
CA ALA A 190 -9.97 25.17 -7.39
C ALA A 190 -8.55 24.82 -6.93
N GLY A 191 -7.71 24.37 -7.86
CA GLY A 191 -6.35 23.91 -7.57
C GLY A 191 -6.25 22.44 -7.12
N SER A 192 -7.36 21.70 -7.02
CA SER A 192 -7.34 20.25 -6.78
C SER A 192 -7.08 19.43 -8.05
N TRP A 193 -7.03 20.06 -9.22
CA TRP A 193 -6.63 19.43 -10.48
C TRP A 193 -5.58 20.25 -11.21
N ARG A 194 -4.83 19.59 -12.10
CA ARG A 194 -3.85 20.19 -13.01
C ARG A 194 -4.03 19.62 -14.41
N GLU A 195 -4.32 20.49 -15.36
CA GLU A 195 -4.45 20.09 -16.77
C GLU A 195 -3.09 19.79 -17.39
N ILE A 196 -3.03 18.73 -18.21
CA ILE A 196 -1.83 18.27 -18.92
C ILE A 196 -2.06 18.40 -20.42
N THR A 197 -1.30 19.28 -21.04
CA THR A 197 -1.48 19.63 -22.46
C THR A 197 -0.56 18.87 -23.42
N SER A 198 0.51 18.26 -22.90
CA SER A 198 1.51 17.54 -23.71
C SER A 198 2.32 16.54 -22.87
N ALA A 199 3.10 15.69 -23.55
CA ALA A 199 4.03 14.78 -22.90
C ALA A 199 5.13 15.50 -22.09
N ALA A 200 5.60 16.66 -22.55
CA ALA A 200 6.59 17.45 -21.81
C ALA A 200 5.97 18.06 -20.54
N ASP A 201 4.75 18.57 -20.65
CA ASP A 201 3.98 19.12 -19.53
C ASP A 201 3.66 18.05 -18.48
N ALA A 202 3.43 16.80 -18.90
CA ALA A 202 3.26 15.68 -17.97
C ALA A 202 4.46 15.50 -17.03
N GLY A 203 5.68 15.64 -17.54
CA GLY A 203 6.89 15.57 -16.72
C GLY A 203 7.00 16.72 -15.71
N VAL A 204 6.61 17.93 -16.12
CA VAL A 204 6.57 19.10 -15.23
C VAL A 204 5.52 18.89 -14.12
N ALA A 205 4.35 18.38 -14.46
CA ALA A 205 3.28 18.10 -13.50
C ALA A 205 3.69 17.14 -12.39
N VAL A 206 4.36 16.05 -12.77
CA VAL A 206 4.89 15.05 -11.83
C VAL A 206 5.95 15.68 -10.93
N ALA A 207 6.86 16.48 -11.49
CA ALA A 207 7.89 17.16 -10.71
C ALA A 207 7.31 18.18 -9.72
N GLU A 208 6.27 18.91 -10.11
CA GLU A 208 5.53 19.82 -9.23
C GLU A 208 4.83 19.07 -8.08
N ALA A 209 4.10 17.99 -8.39
CA ALA A 209 3.42 17.17 -7.38
C ALA A 209 4.44 16.57 -6.39
N TRP A 210 5.54 16.03 -6.90
CA TRP A 210 6.63 15.49 -6.08
C TRP A 210 7.27 16.58 -5.19
N SER A 211 7.52 17.77 -5.74
CA SER A 211 8.09 18.89 -4.98
C SER A 211 7.13 19.39 -3.88
N ALA A 212 5.82 19.21 -4.07
CA ALA A 212 4.79 19.45 -3.05
C ALA A 212 4.65 18.30 -2.02
N GLY A 213 5.50 17.27 -2.11
CA GLY A 213 5.55 16.14 -1.17
C GLY A 213 4.63 14.98 -1.52
N ALA A 214 4.05 14.93 -2.73
CA ALA A 214 3.30 13.77 -3.16
C ALA A 214 4.18 12.51 -3.19
N THR A 215 3.59 11.39 -2.78
CA THR A 215 4.27 10.06 -2.65
C THR A 215 3.68 9.02 -3.60
N LEU A 216 2.76 9.46 -4.46
CA LEU A 216 2.15 8.76 -5.58
C LEU A 216 1.56 9.83 -6.51
N ILE A 217 1.11 9.45 -7.70
CA ILE A 217 0.49 10.35 -8.67
C ILE A 217 -0.92 9.86 -9.00
N LYS A 218 -1.90 10.77 -9.03
CA LYS A 218 -3.26 10.48 -9.48
C LYS A 218 -3.48 11.02 -10.88
N VAL A 219 -4.00 10.17 -11.77
CA VAL A 219 -4.45 10.55 -13.11
C VAL A 219 -5.92 10.20 -13.28
N THR A 220 -6.66 10.98 -14.05
CA THR A 220 -8.05 10.67 -14.39
C THR A 220 -8.21 10.24 -15.84
N ALA A 221 -8.98 9.18 -16.03
CA ALA A 221 -9.48 8.69 -17.30
C ALA A 221 -10.98 8.41 -17.12
N HIS A 222 -11.80 9.43 -17.38
CA HIS A 222 -13.25 9.39 -17.26
C HIS A 222 -13.87 9.62 -18.63
N ALA A 223 -14.44 8.57 -19.26
CA ALA A 223 -14.89 8.63 -20.65
C ALA A 223 -16.07 9.60 -20.89
N GLY A 224 -16.72 10.08 -19.83
CA GLY A 224 -17.72 11.17 -19.88
C GLY A 224 -17.14 12.56 -20.15
N GLY A 225 -15.82 12.70 -20.34
CA GLY A 225 -15.15 13.96 -20.65
C GLY A 225 -13.84 13.77 -21.42
N PRO A 226 -13.08 14.86 -21.65
CA PRO A 226 -11.76 14.80 -22.28
C PRO A 226 -10.81 13.82 -21.59
N LEU A 227 -10.07 13.04 -22.39
CA LEU A 227 -9.09 12.07 -21.94
C LEU A 227 -7.69 12.47 -22.41
N LEU A 228 -6.67 12.12 -21.63
CA LEU A 228 -5.30 12.30 -22.07
C LEU A 228 -5.02 11.39 -23.28
N PRO A 229 -4.39 11.91 -24.35
CA PRO A 229 -3.91 11.06 -25.42
C PRO A 229 -2.96 9.99 -24.88
N GLN A 230 -3.02 8.79 -25.42
CA GLN A 230 -2.23 7.65 -24.95
C GLN A 230 -0.70 7.94 -24.86
N PRO A 231 -0.08 8.66 -25.81
CA PRO A 231 1.32 9.07 -25.66
C PRO A 231 1.59 9.98 -24.45
N THR A 232 0.66 10.88 -24.13
CA THR A 232 0.76 11.78 -22.97
C THR A 232 0.58 11.01 -21.67
N LEU A 233 -0.40 10.11 -21.59
CA LEU A 233 -0.60 9.25 -20.41
C LEU A 233 0.63 8.37 -20.15
N ARG A 234 1.22 7.79 -21.20
CA ARG A 234 2.46 7.01 -21.10
C ARG A 234 3.65 7.85 -20.63
N ALA A 235 3.81 9.07 -21.17
CA ALA A 235 4.88 9.98 -20.74
C ALA A 235 4.72 10.38 -19.26
N LEU A 236 3.49 10.59 -18.80
CA LEU A 236 3.18 10.86 -17.40
C LEU A 236 3.62 9.70 -16.50
N VAL A 237 3.23 8.46 -16.85
CA VAL A 237 3.63 7.26 -16.10
C VAL A 237 5.14 7.10 -16.06
N GLN A 238 5.82 7.28 -17.21
CA GLN A 238 7.28 7.22 -17.27
C GLN A 238 7.96 8.28 -16.39
N ALA A 239 7.44 9.51 -16.37
CA ALA A 239 7.96 10.56 -15.51
C ALA A 239 7.76 10.24 -14.01
N ALA A 240 6.60 9.69 -13.64
CA ALA A 240 6.33 9.26 -12.27
C ALA A 240 7.29 8.14 -11.83
N HIS A 241 7.47 7.12 -12.66
CA HIS A 241 8.40 6.02 -12.40
C HIS A 241 9.86 6.48 -12.32
N ALA A 242 10.28 7.47 -13.10
CA ALA A 242 11.61 8.08 -13.01
C ALA A 242 11.86 8.76 -11.65
N SER A 243 10.79 9.19 -10.96
CA SER A 243 10.81 9.73 -9.60
C SER A 243 10.46 8.67 -8.54
N ALA A 244 10.40 7.39 -8.91
CA ALA A 244 9.97 6.27 -8.06
C ALA A 244 8.57 6.43 -7.43
N LEU A 245 7.67 7.12 -8.13
CA LEU A 245 6.28 7.32 -7.72
C LEU A 245 5.35 6.34 -8.46
N GLU A 246 4.48 5.68 -7.72
CA GLU A 246 3.39 4.86 -8.27
C GLU A 246 2.29 5.75 -8.89
N VAL A 247 1.66 5.29 -9.97
CA VAL A 247 0.55 5.98 -10.63
C VAL A 247 -0.76 5.24 -10.39
N VAL A 248 -1.73 5.97 -9.81
CA VAL A 248 -3.10 5.52 -9.62
C VAL A 248 -4.01 6.20 -10.65
N VAL A 249 -4.79 5.40 -11.37
CA VAL A 249 -5.74 5.91 -12.38
C VAL A 249 -7.17 5.76 -11.88
N HIS A 250 -7.93 6.85 -11.90
CA HIS A 250 -9.41 6.76 -11.94
C HIS A 250 -9.78 6.34 -13.36
N ALA A 251 -10.21 5.09 -13.55
CA ALA A 251 -10.57 4.53 -14.84
C ALA A 251 -12.07 4.24 -14.87
N GLU A 252 -12.84 5.21 -15.37
CA GLU A 252 -14.29 5.11 -15.50
C GLU A 252 -14.70 5.29 -16.96
N GLY A 253 -15.48 4.35 -17.47
CA GLY A 253 -15.96 4.38 -18.84
C GLY A 253 -15.24 3.39 -19.76
N PRO A 254 -15.82 3.10 -20.94
CA PRO A 254 -15.29 2.08 -21.86
C PRO A 254 -13.85 2.37 -22.28
N GLY A 255 -13.02 1.32 -22.28
CA GLY A 255 -11.61 1.39 -22.74
C GLY A 255 -10.62 2.10 -21.82
N THR A 256 -11.07 2.75 -20.74
CA THR A 256 -10.18 3.47 -19.81
C THR A 256 -9.23 2.54 -19.05
N VAL A 257 -9.69 1.33 -18.70
CA VAL A 257 -8.85 0.30 -18.07
C VAL A 257 -7.74 -0.16 -19.02
N THR A 258 -8.06 -0.38 -20.30
CA THR A 258 -7.08 -0.74 -21.33
C THR A 258 -6.04 0.35 -21.49
N ALA A 259 -6.47 1.62 -21.58
CA ALA A 259 -5.56 2.76 -21.70
C ALA A 259 -4.61 2.87 -20.49
N ALA A 260 -5.15 2.75 -19.27
CA ALA A 260 -4.38 2.76 -18.02
C ALA A 260 -3.36 1.61 -17.97
N PHE A 261 -3.79 0.39 -18.30
CA PHE A 261 -2.92 -0.76 -18.38
C PHE A 261 -1.80 -0.52 -19.40
N GLU A 262 -2.11 -0.19 -20.65
CA GLU A 262 -1.12 0.00 -21.72
C GLU A 262 -0.13 1.15 -21.46
N ALA A 263 -0.54 2.18 -20.70
CA ALA A 263 0.33 3.27 -20.31
C ALA A 263 1.35 2.86 -19.22
N GLY A 264 1.11 1.73 -18.54
CA GLY A 264 1.97 1.21 -17.48
C GLY A 264 1.54 1.62 -16.08
N ALA A 265 0.28 2.02 -15.87
CA ALA A 265 -0.21 2.38 -14.53
C ALA A 265 -0.02 1.23 -13.53
N ASP A 266 0.21 1.60 -12.27
CA ASP A 266 0.46 0.67 -11.17
C ASP A 266 -0.85 0.27 -10.47
N LEU A 267 -1.75 1.24 -10.30
CA LEU A 267 -3.02 1.03 -9.60
C LEU A 267 -4.24 1.58 -10.34
N LEU A 268 -5.39 0.95 -10.11
CA LEU A 268 -6.69 1.54 -10.37
C LEU A 268 -7.31 2.00 -9.05
N ALA A 269 -7.81 3.23 -9.01
CA ALA A 269 -8.39 3.81 -7.81
C ALA A 269 -9.71 3.13 -7.36
N HIS A 270 -10.33 2.35 -8.24
CA HIS A 270 -11.60 1.69 -7.99
C HIS A 270 -11.56 0.38 -8.77
N THR A 271 -12.27 -0.62 -8.29
CA THR A 271 -12.54 -1.83 -9.06
C THR A 271 -13.35 -1.46 -10.30
N PRO A 272 -12.91 -1.82 -11.53
CA PRO A 272 -13.63 -1.48 -12.75
C PRO A 272 -15.09 -1.95 -12.74
N TRP A 273 -16.03 -1.04 -13.03
CA TRP A 273 -17.47 -1.28 -12.90
C TRP A 273 -18.28 -0.91 -14.14
N THR A 274 -17.72 -0.14 -15.07
CA THR A 274 -18.45 0.35 -16.24
C THR A 274 -18.86 -0.79 -17.18
N GLU A 275 -17.99 -1.77 -17.38
CA GLU A 275 -18.22 -2.90 -18.28
C GLU A 275 -17.57 -4.18 -17.72
N PRO A 276 -18.13 -5.36 -18.05
CA PRO A 276 -17.42 -6.62 -17.85
C PRO A 276 -16.13 -6.61 -18.67
N LEU A 277 -14.99 -6.68 -17.99
CA LEU A 277 -13.70 -6.67 -18.66
C LEU A 277 -13.41 -8.02 -19.32
N PRO A 278 -12.80 -8.05 -20.53
CA PRO A 278 -12.31 -9.28 -21.13
C PRO A 278 -11.33 -10.02 -20.20
N ASP A 279 -11.44 -11.36 -20.09
CA ASP A 279 -10.62 -12.15 -19.13
C ASP A 279 -9.10 -12.00 -19.37
N ASN A 280 -8.68 -11.87 -20.63
CA ASN A 280 -7.27 -11.63 -20.97
C ASN A 280 -6.76 -10.31 -20.40
N LEU A 281 -7.57 -9.25 -20.42
CA LEU A 281 -7.22 -7.97 -19.81
C LEU A 281 -7.19 -8.09 -18.28
N VAL A 282 -8.17 -8.74 -17.67
CA VAL A 282 -8.21 -8.95 -16.21
C VAL A 282 -6.99 -9.74 -15.74
N ARG A 283 -6.63 -10.82 -16.43
CA ARG A 283 -5.42 -11.61 -16.17
C ARG A 283 -4.15 -10.76 -16.32
N ALA A 284 -4.07 -9.95 -17.36
CA ALA A 284 -2.92 -9.09 -17.59
C ALA A 284 -2.77 -8.04 -16.48
N CYS A 285 -3.87 -7.42 -16.04
CA CYS A 285 -3.91 -6.54 -14.88
C CYS A 285 -3.47 -7.28 -13.61
N ALA A 286 -4.02 -8.47 -13.34
CA ALA A 286 -3.71 -9.26 -12.13
C ALA A 286 -2.21 -9.59 -12.00
N ALA A 287 -1.51 -9.75 -13.12
CA ALA A 287 -0.09 -10.06 -13.12
C ALA A 287 0.82 -8.91 -12.63
N ARG A 288 0.35 -7.65 -12.63
CA ARG A 288 1.23 -6.50 -12.29
C ARG A 288 0.58 -5.27 -11.67
N MET A 289 -0.73 -5.13 -11.72
CA MET A 289 -1.45 -3.98 -11.14
C MET A 289 -2.03 -4.32 -9.78
N THR A 290 -2.32 -3.27 -9.02
CA THR A 290 -3.13 -3.34 -7.80
C THR A 290 -4.47 -2.63 -8.02
N TRP A 291 -5.58 -3.21 -7.61
CA TRP A 291 -6.88 -2.54 -7.64
C TRP A 291 -7.26 -2.10 -6.23
N ILE A 292 -7.64 -0.83 -6.08
CA ILE A 292 -8.26 -0.34 -4.85
C ILE A 292 -9.75 -0.67 -4.93
N SER A 293 -10.29 -1.26 -3.87
CA SER A 293 -11.57 -1.96 -3.91
C SER A 293 -12.74 -1.03 -4.24
N THR A 294 -12.98 -0.02 -3.40
CA THR A 294 -13.96 1.05 -3.57
C THR A 294 -15.29 0.55 -4.13
N LEU A 295 -15.89 -0.42 -3.46
CA LEU A 295 -17.11 -1.11 -3.90
C LEU A 295 -18.39 -0.43 -3.38
N ASP A 296 -18.36 0.08 -2.15
CA ASP A 296 -19.54 0.62 -1.46
C ASP A 296 -20.07 1.92 -2.06
N ILE A 297 -19.29 2.56 -2.95
CA ILE A 297 -19.76 3.73 -3.73
C ILE A 297 -20.94 3.40 -4.64
N HIS A 298 -21.13 2.12 -4.99
CA HIS A 298 -22.23 1.65 -5.82
C HIS A 298 -23.50 1.43 -4.98
N GLY A 299 -24.07 2.53 -4.48
CA GLY A 299 -25.35 2.55 -3.79
C GLY A 299 -25.30 2.71 -2.27
N TRP A 300 -24.12 2.78 -1.64
CA TRP A 300 -23.93 3.06 -0.21
C TRP A 300 -24.85 2.28 0.74
N GLY A 301 -24.94 0.96 0.53
CA GLY A 301 -25.82 0.06 1.28
C GLY A 301 -27.17 -0.24 0.63
N ASP A 302 -27.51 0.44 -0.47
CA ASP A 302 -28.61 0.09 -1.38
C ASP A 302 -28.04 -0.16 -2.79
N PRO A 303 -27.51 -1.36 -3.07
CA PRO A 303 -26.69 -1.63 -4.25
C PRO A 303 -27.32 -1.26 -5.59
N ASP A 304 -26.58 -0.54 -6.42
CA ASP A 304 -26.93 -0.32 -7.82
C ASP A 304 -26.38 -1.44 -8.74
N PRO A 305 -26.80 -1.52 -10.03
CA PRO A 305 -26.32 -2.54 -10.95
C PRO A 305 -24.81 -2.53 -11.22
N ALA A 306 -24.12 -1.40 -11.04
CA ALA A 306 -22.67 -1.32 -11.25
C ALA A 306 -21.90 -2.14 -10.21
N LEU A 307 -22.43 -2.29 -8.98
CA LEU A 307 -21.81 -3.16 -7.97
C LEU A 307 -21.65 -4.59 -8.48
N ALA A 308 -22.64 -5.12 -9.22
CA ALA A 308 -22.59 -6.48 -9.75
C ALA A 308 -21.43 -6.66 -10.75
N VAL A 309 -21.20 -5.67 -11.61
CA VAL A 309 -20.10 -5.66 -12.58
C VAL A 309 -18.75 -5.55 -11.86
N ALA A 310 -18.65 -4.64 -10.89
CA ALA A 310 -17.44 -4.48 -10.07
C ALA A 310 -17.07 -5.79 -9.36
N LEU A 311 -18.03 -6.43 -8.67
CA LEU A 311 -17.80 -7.68 -7.96
C LEU A 311 -17.38 -8.83 -8.88
N ASP A 312 -17.95 -8.92 -10.08
CA ASP A 312 -17.54 -9.93 -11.06
C ASP A 312 -16.10 -9.70 -11.57
N ASN A 313 -15.78 -8.47 -11.96
CA ASN A 313 -14.43 -8.09 -12.38
C ASN A 313 -13.41 -8.37 -11.26
N LEU A 314 -13.71 -7.97 -10.01
CA LEU A 314 -12.83 -8.17 -8.86
C LEU A 314 -12.63 -9.65 -8.56
N ARG A 315 -13.71 -10.46 -8.60
CA ARG A 315 -13.60 -11.91 -8.37
C ARG A 315 -12.68 -12.58 -9.37
N ARG A 316 -12.78 -12.22 -10.66
CA ARG A 316 -11.87 -12.73 -11.70
C ARG A 316 -10.44 -12.23 -11.51
N PHE A 317 -10.26 -10.96 -11.15
CA PHE A 317 -8.95 -10.37 -10.87
C PHE A 317 -8.23 -11.08 -9.70
N VAL A 318 -8.93 -11.27 -8.58
CA VAL A 318 -8.42 -12.03 -7.43
C VAL A 318 -8.17 -13.50 -7.80
N GLY A 319 -9.05 -14.12 -8.58
CA GLY A 319 -8.87 -15.48 -9.10
C GLY A 319 -7.62 -15.67 -9.95
N HIS A 320 -7.12 -14.61 -10.59
CA HIS A 320 -5.84 -14.60 -11.32
C HIS A 320 -4.64 -14.18 -10.46
N GLY A 321 -4.81 -14.05 -9.15
CA GLY A 321 -3.76 -13.64 -8.20
C GLY A 321 -3.52 -12.13 -8.11
N GLY A 322 -4.51 -11.33 -8.55
CA GLY A 322 -4.42 -9.87 -8.52
C GLY A 322 -4.34 -9.31 -7.10
N LYS A 323 -3.58 -8.21 -6.95
CA LYS A 323 -3.39 -7.54 -5.65
C LYS A 323 -4.47 -6.52 -5.40
N VAL A 324 -5.05 -6.53 -4.21
CA VAL A 324 -6.12 -5.60 -3.80
C VAL A 324 -5.65 -4.72 -2.65
N ARG A 325 -6.05 -3.45 -2.68
CA ARG A 325 -6.01 -2.55 -1.53
C ARG A 325 -7.43 -2.22 -1.11
N TYR A 326 -7.68 -2.21 0.19
CA TYR A 326 -8.93 -1.68 0.72
C TYR A 326 -8.92 -0.16 0.55
N GLY A 327 -9.99 0.41 -0.01
CA GLY A 327 -10.19 1.86 -0.02
C GLY A 327 -11.63 2.22 -0.31
N THR A 328 -12.12 3.32 0.25
CA THR A 328 -13.57 3.60 0.30
C THR A 328 -14.05 4.77 -0.54
N ASP A 329 -13.13 5.61 -1.04
CA ASP A 329 -13.44 6.92 -1.62
C ASP A 329 -14.11 7.86 -0.59
N LEU A 330 -13.70 7.75 0.67
CA LEU A 330 -14.26 8.52 1.79
C LEU A 330 -14.10 10.02 1.54
N GLY A 331 -15.20 10.77 1.67
CA GLY A 331 -15.32 12.17 1.25
C GLY A 331 -16.28 12.34 0.07
N ASN A 332 -16.51 11.27 -0.71
CA ASN A 332 -17.47 11.22 -1.80
C ASN A 332 -18.68 10.33 -1.44
N GLY A 333 -19.69 10.94 -0.80
CA GLY A 333 -20.95 10.28 -0.45
C GLY A 333 -21.08 9.89 1.04
N PRO A 334 -22.21 9.27 1.43
CA PRO A 334 -22.56 8.97 2.83
C PRO A 334 -21.83 7.73 3.38
N LEU A 335 -20.50 7.80 3.40
CA LEU A 335 -19.63 6.73 3.91
C LEU A 335 -19.36 6.92 5.41
N PRO A 336 -19.30 5.84 6.20
CA PRO A 336 -18.97 5.93 7.62
C PRO A 336 -17.51 6.39 7.80
N PRO A 337 -17.22 7.32 8.73
CA PRO A 337 -15.84 7.71 9.02
C PRO A 337 -15.15 6.63 9.85
N GLY A 338 -14.36 5.77 9.19
CA GLY A 338 -13.63 4.66 9.80
C GLY A 338 -13.66 3.41 8.93
N ILE A 339 -13.57 2.24 9.56
CA ILE A 339 -13.66 0.95 8.86
C ILE A 339 -15.08 0.74 8.32
N ASN A 340 -15.21 0.62 7.00
CA ASN A 340 -16.49 0.45 6.34
C ASN A 340 -16.85 -1.04 6.23
N VAL A 341 -17.76 -1.48 7.11
CA VAL A 341 -18.28 -2.86 7.14
C VAL A 341 -18.88 -3.29 5.79
N ARG A 342 -19.52 -2.39 5.05
CA ARG A 342 -20.12 -2.72 3.74
C ARG A 342 -19.05 -3.01 2.70
N GLU A 343 -17.98 -2.22 2.68
CA GLU A 343 -16.81 -2.44 1.84
C GLU A 343 -16.15 -3.80 2.15
N LEU A 344 -15.97 -4.13 3.43
CA LEU A 344 -15.44 -5.43 3.85
C LEU A 344 -16.32 -6.60 3.37
N ARG A 345 -17.65 -6.47 3.48
CA ARG A 345 -18.60 -7.47 2.97
C ARG A 345 -18.56 -7.57 1.44
N GLY A 346 -18.32 -6.47 0.74
CA GLY A 346 -18.06 -6.43 -0.70
C GLY A 346 -16.82 -7.25 -1.08
N LEU A 347 -15.69 -7.00 -0.40
CA LEU A 347 -14.45 -7.77 -0.59
C LEU A 347 -14.65 -9.27 -0.33
N ARG A 348 -15.37 -9.63 0.74
CA ARG A 348 -15.75 -11.02 1.02
C ARG A 348 -16.57 -11.63 -0.12
N SER A 349 -17.55 -10.88 -0.65
CA SER A 349 -18.41 -11.33 -1.75
C SER A 349 -17.63 -11.50 -3.06
N ALA A 350 -16.55 -10.74 -3.26
CA ALA A 350 -15.62 -10.90 -4.37
C ALA A 350 -14.66 -12.10 -4.20
N GLY A 351 -14.63 -12.73 -3.03
CA GLY A 351 -13.89 -13.98 -2.79
C GLY A 351 -12.61 -13.83 -1.96
N LEU A 352 -12.27 -12.63 -1.46
CA LEU A 352 -11.11 -12.46 -0.59
C LEU A 352 -11.36 -13.15 0.76
N THR A 353 -10.37 -13.87 1.26
CA THR A 353 -10.28 -14.42 2.63
C THR A 353 -10.11 -13.31 3.68
N PRO A 354 -10.37 -13.54 4.98
CA PRO A 354 -10.16 -12.51 6.01
C PRO A 354 -8.69 -12.07 6.10
N ASP A 355 -7.75 -13.01 5.91
CA ASP A 355 -6.32 -12.69 5.83
C ASP A 355 -5.98 -11.79 4.63
N GLU A 356 -6.57 -12.04 3.45
CA GLU A 356 -6.37 -11.20 2.27
C GLU A 356 -6.96 -9.79 2.45
N ILE A 357 -8.07 -9.66 3.18
CA ILE A 357 -8.64 -8.35 3.54
C ILE A 357 -7.74 -7.62 4.53
N LEU A 358 -7.22 -8.28 5.57
CA LEU A 358 -6.25 -7.64 6.47
C LEU A 358 -4.97 -7.24 5.73
N LEU A 359 -4.50 -8.05 4.78
CA LEU A 359 -3.35 -7.69 3.92
C LEU A 359 -3.66 -6.48 3.02
N SER A 360 -4.88 -6.38 2.48
CA SER A 360 -5.28 -5.23 1.66
C SER A 360 -5.35 -3.93 2.46
N MET A 361 -5.57 -4.02 3.78
CA MET A 361 -5.65 -2.90 4.74
C MET A 361 -4.34 -2.62 5.49
N THR A 362 -3.24 -3.36 5.27
CA THR A 362 -2.01 -3.17 6.06
C THR A 362 -0.77 -2.91 5.20
N GLU A 363 0.19 -2.19 5.77
CA GLU A 363 1.50 -1.95 5.16
C GLU A 363 2.57 -2.57 6.06
N THR A 364 3.55 -3.25 5.44
CA THR A 364 4.59 -4.01 6.17
C THR A 364 5.46 -3.10 7.05
N ASP A 365 5.67 -1.87 6.61
CA ASP A 365 6.57 -0.91 7.26
C ASP A 365 5.81 0.17 8.05
N SER A 366 4.51 -0.05 8.32
CA SER A 366 3.70 0.87 9.12
C SER A 366 4.19 0.88 10.58
N PRO A 367 4.60 2.03 11.13
CA PRO A 367 4.95 2.14 12.56
C PRO A 367 3.70 2.17 13.46
N ALA A 368 2.52 2.38 12.88
CA ALA A 368 1.28 2.40 13.64
C ALA A 368 0.82 0.97 13.95
N ILE A 369 0.19 0.80 15.12
CA ILE A 369 -0.35 -0.47 15.57
C ILE A 369 -1.85 -0.30 15.77
N SER A 370 -2.63 -1.23 15.22
CA SER A 370 -4.05 -1.35 15.50
C SER A 370 -4.29 -2.48 16.51
N TRP A 371 -5.39 -2.37 17.24
CA TRP A 371 -5.78 -3.28 18.29
C TRP A 371 -7.27 -3.60 18.19
N ILE A 372 -7.63 -4.90 18.22
CA ILE A 372 -9.00 -5.39 18.26
C ILE A 372 -9.26 -5.94 19.66
N PRO A 373 -10.00 -5.23 20.54
CA PRO A 373 -10.15 -5.61 21.95
C PRO A 373 -10.78 -6.98 22.18
N GLY A 374 -11.75 -7.36 21.34
CA GLY A 374 -12.42 -8.67 21.42
C GLY A 374 -11.60 -9.83 20.83
N GLY A 375 -10.43 -9.53 20.26
CA GLY A 375 -9.70 -10.45 19.41
C GLY A 375 -10.26 -10.53 17.99
N VAL A 376 -9.41 -10.88 17.04
CA VAL A 376 -9.84 -11.16 15.66
C VAL A 376 -10.36 -12.59 15.58
N ASP A 377 -11.53 -12.74 14.96
CA ASP A 377 -11.98 -14.02 14.44
C ASP A 377 -11.81 -14.00 12.92
N LEU A 378 -11.04 -14.96 12.39
CA LEU A 378 -10.82 -15.12 10.96
C LEU A 378 -11.84 -16.09 10.34
N SER A 379 -12.89 -16.47 11.08
CA SER A 379 -14.06 -17.08 10.48
C SER A 379 -14.76 -16.06 9.54
N PRO A 380 -15.31 -16.49 8.39
CA PRO A 380 -15.95 -15.57 7.46
C PRO A 380 -17.11 -14.77 8.06
N ASP A 381 -17.84 -15.40 8.98
CA ASP A 381 -19.06 -14.85 9.58
C ASP A 381 -18.68 -13.86 10.70
N GLY A 382 -19.14 -12.63 10.62
CA GLY A 382 -18.88 -11.61 11.64
C GLY A 382 -17.49 -10.96 11.59
N PHE A 383 -16.57 -11.42 10.75
CA PHE A 383 -15.23 -10.81 10.57
C PHE A 383 -15.30 -9.30 10.34
N ALA A 384 -16.21 -8.84 9.47
CA ALA A 384 -16.34 -7.43 9.14
C ALA A 384 -16.76 -6.58 10.36
N ASP A 385 -17.72 -7.08 11.14
CA ASP A 385 -18.22 -6.41 12.34
C ASP A 385 -17.17 -6.40 13.46
N VAL A 386 -16.41 -7.50 13.64
CA VAL A 386 -15.28 -7.58 14.58
C VAL A 386 -14.18 -6.61 14.18
N LEU A 387 -13.80 -6.58 12.89
CA LEU A 387 -12.73 -5.70 12.41
C LEU A 387 -13.10 -4.22 12.58
N ALA A 388 -14.37 -3.86 12.42
CA ALA A 388 -14.85 -2.50 12.66
C ALA A 388 -14.75 -2.04 14.12
N THR A 389 -14.44 -2.93 15.07
CA THR A 389 -14.14 -2.56 16.46
C THR A 389 -12.67 -2.19 16.69
N ALA A 390 -11.82 -2.30 15.66
CA ALA A 390 -10.41 -1.98 15.76
C ALA A 390 -10.19 -0.52 16.19
N ARG A 391 -9.14 -0.33 16.98
CA ARG A 391 -8.70 0.97 17.48
C ARG A 391 -7.25 1.17 17.11
N VAL A 392 -6.86 2.41 16.86
CA VAL A 392 -5.43 2.72 16.73
C VAL A 392 -4.83 2.89 18.13
N LEU A 393 -3.66 2.29 18.35
CA LEU A 393 -2.94 2.43 19.60
C LEU A 393 -2.11 3.72 19.58
N ASP A 394 -2.46 4.70 20.41
CA ASP A 394 -1.83 6.03 20.42
C ASP A 394 -0.45 6.05 21.10
N ASP A 395 -0.23 5.21 22.12
CA ASP A 395 1.04 5.12 22.84
C ASP A 395 1.36 3.67 23.24
N PRO A 396 2.31 2.98 22.59
CA PRO A 396 2.72 1.64 23.01
C PRO A 396 3.47 1.63 24.36
N ALA A 397 4.03 2.78 24.79
CA ALA A 397 4.78 2.92 26.04
C ALA A 397 3.89 3.23 27.26
N GLN A 398 2.62 3.62 27.07
CA GLN A 398 1.72 3.86 28.19
C GLN A 398 1.38 2.55 28.94
N PRO A 399 1.65 2.46 30.25
CA PRO A 399 1.13 1.37 31.06
C PRO A 399 -0.40 1.45 31.13
N CYS A 400 -1.08 0.30 31.24
CA CYS A 400 -2.53 0.30 31.45
C CYS A 400 -2.85 1.03 32.77
N LEU A 401 -3.77 2.00 32.73
CA LEU A 401 -4.39 2.52 33.94
C LEU A 401 -5.10 1.35 34.62
N SER A 402 -4.72 1.12 35.88
CA SER A 402 -5.22 0.05 36.75
C SER A 402 -6.71 0.10 36.98
#